data_AF-A0A536SWI9-F1
#
_entry.id   AF-A0A536SWI9-F1
#
_cell.length_a   1.000
_cell.length_b   1.000
_cell.length_c   1.000
_cell.angle_alpha   90.00
_cell.angle_beta   90.00
_cell.angle_gamma   90.00
#
_symmetry.space_group_name_H-M   'P 1'
#
loop_
_entity.id
_entity.type
_entity.pdbx_description
1 polymer ?
#
loop_
_entity_poly.entity_id
_entity_poly.type
_entity_poly.pdbx_seq_one_letter_code
_entity_poly.pdbx_strand_id
1 'polypeptide(L)'
;MRRFVLAILFAAIARPAVAQAPRITPSGDPSVRNDTIYTLAVHPADYADDDYVYLLDDGVLRFEADGRSSRTYRQVIQILNQDGAEAWGEQSFSYSSGSEKLTVNWIRVLKPTGEVISAQPAHEQESLAPVALDAPVYSDEKVRRVTLSGVAPGTLVDWSYTVERVKPLVPGDYYSGWRVTTGLLVRRSRFLVDVPASVTPRIQEENVHFKRQEVVAHDRHVYTWATKDVPKLETEPFAAVPNTLSVRIEVSSPITWGALARWYAGLSSGRYALSPPLETQLAEHVKDARTLEDSLRAVHRWVSQDFRYVSLSLGIGGYLPRLPAQVLETRYAWASARFPCCSARAAVPTRRYRRCSSSIT
;
A
#
# COMPACT_ATOMS: atom_id res chain seq x y z
N MET A 1 -44.91 -58.82 18.27
CA MET A 1 -44.69 -57.70 17.33
C MET A 1 -44.81 -56.38 18.06
N ARG A 2 -43.70 -55.63 18.21
CA ARG A 2 -43.60 -54.15 18.32
C ARG A 2 -42.21 -53.81 18.87
N ARG A 3 -41.30 -53.39 17.98
CA ARG A 3 -40.00 -52.80 18.34
C ARG A 3 -40.19 -51.29 18.45
N PHE A 4 -39.90 -50.72 19.62
CA PHE A 4 -39.78 -49.28 19.82
C PHE A 4 -38.41 -48.83 19.31
N VAL A 5 -38.38 -47.88 18.38
CA VAL A 5 -37.18 -47.14 18.00
C VAL A 5 -37.27 -45.76 18.63
N LEU A 6 -36.35 -45.48 19.55
CA LEU A 6 -36.18 -44.18 20.20
C LEU A 6 -35.36 -43.29 19.26
N ALA A 7 -35.97 -42.27 18.66
CA ALA A 7 -35.25 -41.26 17.89
C ALA A 7 -34.76 -40.15 18.84
N ILE A 8 -33.45 -40.15 19.11
CA ILE A 8 -32.79 -39.04 19.82
C ILE A 8 -32.51 -37.95 18.78
N LEU A 9 -33.26 -36.85 18.84
CA LEU A 9 -32.94 -35.62 18.10
C LEU A 9 -31.71 -34.96 18.74
N PHE A 10 -30.56 -35.04 18.07
CA PHE A 10 -29.44 -34.14 18.31
C PHE A 10 -29.80 -32.77 17.71
N ALA A 11 -30.19 -31.82 18.57
CA ALA A 11 -30.28 -30.42 18.18
C ALA A 11 -28.87 -29.87 18.02
N ALA A 12 -28.36 -29.83 16.79
CA ALA A 12 -27.15 -29.12 16.44
C ALA A 12 -27.40 -27.61 16.61
N ILE A 13 -26.82 -27.02 17.65
CA ILE A 13 -26.80 -25.57 17.83
C ILE A 13 -25.82 -25.00 16.80
N ALA A 14 -26.33 -24.70 15.60
CA ALA A 14 -25.61 -23.91 14.62
C ALA A 14 -25.50 -22.48 15.14
N ARG A 15 -24.31 -22.10 15.64
CA ARG A 15 -24.02 -20.68 15.92
C ARG A 15 -24.04 -19.93 14.58
N PRO A 16 -24.80 -18.83 14.44
CA PRO A 16 -24.72 -18.01 13.25
C PRO A 16 -23.32 -17.40 13.21
N ALA A 17 -22.54 -17.76 12.19
CA ALA A 17 -21.32 -17.05 11.88
C ALA A 17 -21.74 -15.64 11.45
N VAL A 18 -21.52 -14.66 12.34
CA VAL A 18 -21.74 -13.25 12.02
C VAL A 18 -20.73 -12.90 10.92
N ALA A 19 -21.23 -12.72 9.70
CA ALA A 19 -20.46 -12.42 8.50
C ALA A 19 -19.99 -10.96 8.46
N GLN A 20 -19.34 -10.52 9.53
CA GLN A 20 -18.54 -9.31 9.52
C GLN A 20 -17.08 -9.74 9.58
N ALA A 21 -16.22 -9.08 8.81
CA ALA A 21 -14.79 -9.25 8.99
C ALA A 21 -14.43 -9.10 10.47
N PRO A 22 -13.60 -9.99 11.03
CA PRO A 22 -13.23 -9.89 12.43
C PRO A 22 -12.61 -8.52 12.68
N ARG A 23 -13.14 -7.81 13.70
CA ARG A 23 -12.51 -6.58 14.16
C ARG A 23 -11.33 -6.95 15.03
N ILE A 24 -10.13 -6.55 14.61
CA ILE A 24 -8.94 -6.69 15.42
C ILE A 24 -9.04 -5.67 16.57
N THR A 25 -9.04 -6.19 17.79
CA THR A 25 -9.09 -5.40 19.04
C THR A 25 -7.68 -5.29 19.62
N PRO A 26 -7.40 -4.41 20.59
CA PRO A 26 -6.11 -4.43 21.30
C PRO A 26 -5.74 -5.80 21.92
N SER A 27 -6.69 -6.71 22.08
CA SER A 27 -6.47 -8.06 22.58
C SER A 27 -6.14 -9.10 21.50
N GLY A 28 -6.18 -8.75 20.21
CA GLY A 28 -6.05 -9.70 19.10
C GLY A 28 -7.19 -9.65 18.09
N ASP A 29 -7.00 -10.37 16.98
CA ASP A 29 -8.10 -10.89 16.19
C ASP A 29 -8.76 -12.06 16.96
N PRO A 30 -10.04 -11.97 17.37
CA PRO A 30 -10.72 -13.04 18.10
C PRO A 30 -10.91 -14.34 17.30
N SER A 31 -10.80 -14.29 15.97
CA SER A 31 -10.83 -15.46 15.09
C SER A 31 -9.50 -16.21 15.03
N VAL A 32 -8.41 -15.60 15.54
CA VAL A 32 -7.08 -16.21 15.64
C VAL A 32 -6.75 -16.47 17.10
N ARG A 33 -6.73 -17.74 17.48
CA ARG A 33 -6.40 -18.13 18.85
C ARG A 33 -4.89 -18.14 19.07
N ASN A 34 -4.40 -17.29 19.96
CA ASN A 34 -2.96 -17.04 20.17
C ASN A 34 -2.19 -18.29 20.58
N ASP A 35 -2.75 -19.07 21.50
CA ASP A 35 -2.22 -20.35 21.97
C ASP A 35 -1.92 -21.29 20.81
N THR A 36 -2.85 -21.41 19.85
CA THR A 36 -2.67 -22.27 18.67
C THR A 36 -1.62 -21.76 17.70
N ILE A 37 -1.30 -20.47 17.72
CA ILE A 37 -0.25 -19.89 16.87
C ILE A 37 1.12 -20.10 17.49
N TYR A 38 1.27 -19.92 18.80
CA TYR A 38 2.56 -20.09 19.46
C TYR A 38 3.04 -21.54 19.43
N THR A 39 2.11 -22.50 19.42
CA THR A 39 2.42 -23.93 19.22
C THR A 39 2.99 -24.26 17.83
N LEU A 40 2.92 -23.33 16.87
CA LEU A 40 3.55 -23.50 15.55
C LEU A 40 5.05 -23.18 15.57
N ALA A 41 5.61 -22.79 16.72
CA ALA A 41 7.04 -22.59 16.87
C ALA A 41 7.83 -23.79 16.36
N VAL A 42 8.91 -23.52 15.63
CA VAL A 42 9.80 -24.50 15.03
C VAL A 42 10.99 -24.77 15.93
N HIS A 43 11.66 -25.89 15.73
CA HIS A 43 12.97 -26.14 16.33
C HIS A 43 14.03 -25.36 15.54
N PRO A 44 14.83 -24.49 16.18
CA PRO A 44 15.83 -23.70 15.47
C PRO A 44 16.85 -24.53 14.67
N ALA A 45 17.15 -25.75 15.11
CA ALA A 45 18.06 -26.65 14.42
C ALA A 45 17.58 -27.09 13.02
N ASP A 46 16.27 -27.08 12.77
CA ASP A 46 15.68 -27.44 11.48
C ASP A 46 15.78 -26.28 10.46
N TYR A 47 16.10 -25.06 10.95
CA TYR A 47 16.11 -23.81 10.18
C TYR A 47 17.36 -22.98 10.54
N ALA A 48 18.53 -23.62 10.55
CA ALA A 48 19.78 -23.01 11.03
C ALA A 48 20.24 -21.79 10.21
N ASP A 49 19.83 -21.71 8.95
CA ASP A 49 20.14 -20.61 8.02
C ASP A 49 19.10 -19.48 8.05
N ASP A 50 18.07 -19.58 8.90
CA ASP A 50 17.02 -18.57 9.04
C ASP A 50 17.18 -17.80 10.35
N ASP A 51 17.12 -16.47 10.26
CA ASP A 51 17.21 -15.60 11.43
C ASP A 51 15.94 -15.61 12.28
N TYR A 52 14.81 -15.74 11.60
CA TYR A 52 13.48 -15.78 12.18
C TYR A 52 12.49 -16.41 11.20
N VAL A 53 11.34 -16.86 11.72
CA VAL A 53 10.23 -17.40 10.92
C VAL A 53 8.90 -16.78 11.32
N TYR A 54 7.96 -16.70 10.38
CA TYR A 54 6.60 -16.27 10.68
C TYR A 54 5.75 -17.45 11.11
N LEU A 55 5.25 -17.43 12.34
CA LEU A 55 4.21 -18.35 12.80
C LEU A 55 2.84 -17.93 12.29
N LEU A 56 2.64 -16.62 12.16
CA LEU A 56 1.43 -16.01 11.60
C LEU A 56 1.80 -14.80 10.76
N ASP A 57 1.20 -14.72 9.58
CA ASP A 57 1.14 -13.53 8.74
C ASP A 57 -0.32 -13.27 8.38
N ASP A 58 -0.94 -12.28 9.04
CA ASP A 58 -2.38 -12.04 8.99
C ASP A 58 -2.68 -10.59 8.59
N GLY A 59 -3.48 -10.43 7.54
CA GLY A 59 -3.91 -9.13 7.04
C GLY A 59 -5.43 -9.05 6.93
N VAL A 60 -6.04 -8.11 7.66
CA VAL A 60 -7.48 -7.84 7.64
C VAL A 60 -7.71 -6.44 7.09
N LEU A 61 -8.22 -6.37 5.86
CA LEU A 61 -8.48 -5.12 5.17
C LEU A 61 -9.97 -4.90 5.04
N ARG A 62 -10.39 -3.68 5.35
CA ARG A 62 -11.75 -3.21 5.18
C ARG A 62 -11.75 -1.93 4.36
N PHE A 63 -12.46 -1.95 3.24
CA PHE A 63 -12.66 -0.79 2.39
C PHE A 63 -14.10 -0.30 2.50
N GLU A 64 -14.30 1.00 2.31
CA GLU A 64 -15.62 1.61 2.21
C GLU A 64 -15.78 2.21 0.81
N ALA A 65 -17.02 2.41 0.36
CA ALA A 65 -17.33 2.86 -1.00
C ALA A 65 -16.78 4.27 -1.33
N ASP A 66 -16.50 5.08 -0.30
CA ASP A 66 -15.93 6.42 -0.43
C ASP A 66 -14.39 6.43 -0.51
N GLY A 67 -13.74 5.28 -0.38
CA GLY A 67 -12.28 5.13 -0.39
C GLY A 67 -11.62 5.17 0.99
N ARG A 68 -12.38 5.40 2.07
CA ARG A 68 -11.86 5.17 3.43
C ARG A 68 -11.56 3.68 3.61
N SER A 69 -10.56 3.39 4.43
CA SER A 69 -10.18 2.01 4.69
C SER A 69 -9.56 1.83 6.07
N SER A 70 -9.68 0.63 6.63
CA SER A 70 -8.92 0.17 7.78
C SER A 70 -8.12 -1.05 7.35
N ARG A 71 -6.81 -1.03 7.58
CA ARG A 71 -5.91 -2.14 7.25
C ARG A 71 -5.21 -2.54 8.53
N THR A 72 -5.55 -3.70 9.04
CA THR A 72 -4.94 -4.22 10.25
C THR A 72 -4.09 -5.41 9.93
N TYR A 73 -2.86 -5.38 10.41
CA TYR A 73 -1.91 -6.47 10.26
C TYR A 73 -1.63 -7.06 11.62
N ARG A 74 -1.46 -8.37 11.67
CA ARG A 74 -0.96 -9.08 12.83
C ARG A 74 0.04 -10.12 12.37
N GLN A 75 1.21 -10.12 12.98
CA GLN A 75 2.19 -11.17 12.73
C GLN A 75 2.71 -11.71 14.04
N VAL A 76 3.08 -12.99 14.02
CA VAL A 76 3.76 -13.64 15.13
C VAL A 76 5.04 -14.22 14.58
N ILE A 77 6.16 -13.78 15.14
CA ILE A 77 7.49 -14.08 14.63
C ILE A 77 8.26 -14.83 15.70
N GLN A 78 8.89 -15.92 15.33
CA GLN A 78 9.83 -16.63 16.19
C GLN A 78 11.25 -16.23 15.83
N ILE A 79 11.99 -15.76 16.84
CA ILE A 79 13.40 -15.40 16.70
C ILE A 79 14.24 -16.67 16.86
N LEU A 80 15.11 -16.96 15.89
CA LEU A 80 15.90 -18.19 15.87
C LEU A 80 17.35 -17.96 16.32
N ASN A 81 17.95 -16.85 15.91
CA ASN A 81 19.34 -16.51 16.20
C ASN A 81 19.50 -15.04 16.62
N GLN A 82 20.76 -14.62 16.82
CA GLN A 82 21.08 -13.27 17.27
C GLN A 82 20.80 -12.21 16.21
N ASP A 83 21.04 -12.51 14.94
CA ASP A 83 20.76 -11.60 13.81
C ASP A 83 19.25 -11.32 13.71
N GLY A 84 18.42 -12.34 13.95
CA GLY A 84 16.96 -12.18 14.07
C GLY A 84 16.56 -11.32 15.27
N ALA A 85 17.28 -11.44 16.39
CA ALA A 85 17.04 -10.62 17.58
C ALA A 85 17.38 -9.14 17.33
N GLU A 86 18.44 -8.87 16.57
CA GLU A 86 18.81 -7.52 16.15
C GLU A 86 17.79 -6.96 15.15
N ALA A 87 17.39 -7.74 14.16
CA ALA A 87 16.40 -7.35 13.15
C ALA A 87 15.03 -7.01 13.75
N TRP A 88 14.63 -7.71 14.81
CA TRP A 88 13.35 -7.52 15.49
C TRP A 88 13.42 -6.69 16.78
N GLY A 89 14.61 -6.27 17.20
CA GLY A 89 14.80 -5.43 18.39
C GLY A 89 14.20 -4.03 18.23
N GLU A 90 14.08 -3.55 17.00
CA GLU A 90 13.44 -2.28 16.69
C GLU A 90 12.60 -2.38 15.41
N GLN A 91 11.39 -1.85 15.44
CA GLN A 91 10.48 -1.86 14.31
C GLN A 91 10.03 -0.44 13.95
N SER A 92 9.75 -0.21 12.67
CA SER A 92 9.33 1.09 12.15
C SER A 92 8.06 0.97 11.33
N PHE A 93 7.09 1.84 11.59
CA PHE A 93 5.82 1.92 10.88
C PHE A 93 5.70 3.27 10.19
N SER A 94 5.58 3.29 8.87
CA SER A 94 5.40 4.52 8.09
C SER A 94 3.93 4.76 7.79
N TYR A 95 3.48 6.01 7.83
CA TYR A 95 2.13 6.40 7.45
C TYR A 95 2.05 7.87 7.02
N SER A 96 1.14 8.19 6.10
CA SER A 96 0.93 9.57 5.65
C SER A 96 -0.02 10.29 6.62
N SER A 97 0.52 11.03 7.58
CA SER A 97 -0.25 11.63 8.69
C SER A 97 -1.31 12.65 8.28
N GLY A 98 -1.26 13.20 7.06
CA GLY A 98 -2.30 14.08 6.50
C GLY A 98 -3.54 13.34 5.98
N SER A 99 -3.47 12.01 5.78
CA SER A 99 -4.57 11.21 5.24
C SER A 99 -4.86 9.92 6.00
N GLU A 100 -3.92 9.50 6.85
CA GLU A 100 -3.94 8.24 7.57
C GLU A 100 -3.73 8.44 9.07
N LYS A 101 -4.22 7.47 9.83
CA LYS A 101 -3.97 7.33 11.26
C LYS A 101 -3.39 5.94 11.51
N LEU A 102 -2.17 5.91 12.04
CA LEU A 102 -1.54 4.69 12.53
C LEU A 102 -1.92 4.44 13.99
N THR A 103 -2.29 3.21 14.31
CA THR A 103 -2.47 2.72 15.68
C THR A 103 -1.65 1.45 15.85
N VAL A 104 -0.62 1.45 16.70
CA VAL A 104 0.03 0.22 17.16
C VAL A 104 -0.89 -0.40 18.21
N ASN A 105 -1.57 -1.49 17.88
CA ASN A 105 -2.57 -2.11 18.75
C ASN A 105 -1.89 -2.78 19.95
N TRP A 106 -0.83 -3.55 19.67
CA TRP A 106 0.10 -4.10 20.65
C TRP A 106 1.38 -4.52 19.96
N ILE A 107 2.44 -4.65 20.74
CA ILE A 107 3.69 -5.27 20.35
C ILE A 107 4.33 -5.82 21.63
N ARG A 108 4.50 -7.14 21.66
CA ARG A 108 4.89 -7.85 22.87
C ARG A 108 5.88 -8.95 22.55
N VAL A 109 6.73 -9.24 23.53
CA VAL A 109 7.71 -10.31 23.47
C VAL A 109 7.32 -11.41 24.45
N LEU A 110 7.31 -12.64 23.99
CA LEU A 110 6.76 -13.80 24.69
C LEU A 110 7.72 -14.99 24.59
N LYS A 111 7.58 -15.95 25.50
CA LYS A 111 8.13 -17.29 25.28
C LYS A 111 7.20 -18.10 24.36
N PRO A 112 7.67 -19.18 23.71
CA PRO A 112 6.82 -20.10 22.96
C PRO A 112 5.69 -20.73 23.78
N THR A 113 5.85 -20.77 25.11
CA THR A 113 4.81 -21.19 26.06
C THR A 113 3.66 -20.19 26.21
N GLY A 114 3.80 -18.97 25.67
CA GLY A 114 2.86 -17.86 25.83
C GLY A 114 3.11 -16.97 27.04
N GLU A 115 4.10 -17.30 27.89
CA GLU A 115 4.52 -16.44 29.00
C GLU A 115 5.05 -15.09 28.48
N VAL A 116 4.53 -13.99 29.03
CA VAL A 116 4.89 -12.63 28.60
C VAL A 116 6.24 -12.21 29.20
N ILE A 117 7.21 -11.90 28.34
CA ILE A 117 8.52 -11.34 28.73
C ILE A 117 8.42 -9.81 28.76
N SER A 118 7.88 -9.22 27.70
CA SER A 118 7.60 -7.78 27.63
C SER A 118 6.21 -7.56 27.06
N ALA A 119 5.34 -6.88 27.82
CA ALA A 119 3.97 -6.60 27.41
C ALA A 119 3.83 -5.37 26.51
N GLN A 120 4.85 -4.49 26.51
CA GLN A 120 4.84 -3.18 25.86
C GLN A 120 6.23 -2.86 25.28
N PRO A 121 6.32 -1.89 24.35
CA PRO A 121 7.59 -1.31 23.94
C PRO A 121 8.41 -0.77 25.11
N ALA A 122 9.73 -0.84 25.00
CA ALA A 122 10.64 -0.15 25.91
C ALA A 122 10.80 1.33 25.54
N HIS A 123 10.77 1.62 24.23
CA HIS A 123 10.77 2.97 23.71
C HIS A 123 9.85 3.07 22.51
N GLU A 124 9.16 4.20 22.39
CA GLU A 124 8.30 4.52 21.25
C GLU A 124 8.51 5.99 20.92
N GLN A 125 8.89 6.25 19.67
CA GLN A 125 9.13 7.59 19.16
C GLN A 125 8.47 7.76 17.80
N GLU A 126 7.85 8.91 17.59
CA GLU A 126 7.39 9.33 16.27
C GLU A 126 8.30 10.43 15.73
N SER A 127 8.76 10.27 14.49
CA SER A 127 9.57 11.25 13.77
C SER A 127 9.06 11.43 12.34
N LEU A 128 9.59 12.42 11.63
CA LEU A 128 9.48 12.45 10.17
C LEU A 128 10.27 11.29 9.57
N ALA A 129 9.83 10.78 8.42
CA ALA A 129 10.56 9.74 7.69
C ALA A 129 11.97 10.25 7.29
N PRO A 130 13.02 9.40 7.25
CA PRO A 130 14.37 9.83 6.90
C PRO A 130 14.46 10.57 5.55
N VAL A 131 13.71 10.14 4.53
CA VAL A 131 13.62 10.81 3.22
C VAL A 131 12.96 12.19 3.34
N ALA A 132 12.11 12.41 4.35
CA ALA A 132 11.53 13.70 4.66
C ALA A 132 12.49 14.61 5.46
N LEU A 133 13.57 14.11 6.06
CA LEU A 133 14.53 14.93 6.80
C LEU A 133 15.35 15.86 5.88
N ASP A 134 15.59 15.45 4.63
CA ASP A 134 16.19 16.30 3.60
C ASP A 134 15.24 17.43 3.12
N ALA A 135 13.95 17.32 3.43
CA ALA A 135 12.90 18.25 3.02
C ALA A 135 11.71 18.33 4.01
N PRO A 136 11.92 18.74 5.29
CA PRO A 136 10.97 18.54 6.39
C PRO A 136 9.62 19.26 6.24
N VAL A 137 9.59 20.33 5.44
CA VAL A 137 8.40 21.17 5.22
C VAL A 137 7.41 20.49 4.24
N TYR A 138 7.80 19.39 3.58
CA TYR A 138 7.19 18.95 2.33
C TYR A 138 6.74 17.49 2.29
N SER A 139 6.73 16.81 3.44
CA SER A 139 6.22 15.44 3.56
C SER A 139 5.42 15.30 4.84
N ASP A 140 4.20 14.79 4.73
CA ASP A 140 3.37 14.37 5.86
C ASP A 140 3.62 12.91 6.25
N GLU A 141 4.60 12.24 5.61
CA GLU A 141 5.08 10.91 6.01
C GLU A 141 5.76 10.96 7.37
N LYS A 142 5.16 10.22 8.30
CA LYS A 142 5.72 9.98 9.62
C LYS A 142 6.15 8.55 9.76
N VAL A 143 7.19 8.35 10.56
CA VAL A 143 7.66 7.04 10.98
C VAL A 143 7.49 6.94 12.48
N ARG A 144 6.81 5.89 12.93
CA ARG A 144 6.75 5.49 14.34
C ARG A 144 7.73 4.36 14.55
N ARG A 145 8.77 4.63 15.33
CA ARG A 145 9.84 3.69 15.70
C ARG A 145 9.55 3.14 17.09
N VAL A 146 9.66 1.82 17.22
CA VAL A 146 9.31 1.09 18.42
C VAL A 146 10.43 0.14 18.76
N THR A 147 11.05 0.34 19.92
CA THR A 147 12.14 -0.51 20.42
C THR A 147 11.58 -1.51 21.43
N LEU A 148 11.93 -2.77 21.25
CA LEU A 148 11.48 -3.89 22.07
C LEU A 148 12.55 -4.32 23.06
N SER A 149 12.11 -4.73 24.25
CA SER A 149 12.95 -5.38 25.25
C SER A 149 12.64 -6.86 25.33
N GLY A 150 13.66 -7.68 25.56
CA GLY A 150 13.52 -9.13 25.71
C GLY A 150 13.47 -9.91 24.41
N VAL A 151 13.72 -9.27 23.25
CA VAL A 151 13.92 -9.96 21.98
C VAL A 151 15.25 -10.71 22.05
N ALA A 152 15.20 -12.02 21.90
CA ALA A 152 16.35 -12.91 22.01
C ALA A 152 16.08 -14.21 21.26
N PRO A 153 17.11 -15.00 20.91
CA PRO A 153 16.91 -16.32 20.33
C PRO A 153 15.94 -17.17 21.16
N GLY A 154 14.96 -17.77 20.50
CA GLY A 154 13.93 -18.60 21.12
C GLY A 154 12.71 -17.83 21.66
N THR A 155 12.65 -16.50 21.57
CA THR A 155 11.46 -15.73 21.92
C THR A 155 10.54 -15.51 20.72
N LEU A 156 9.30 -15.10 21.01
CA LEU A 156 8.29 -14.73 20.02
C LEU A 156 8.02 -13.23 20.10
N VAL A 157 7.92 -12.57 18.95
CA VAL A 157 7.37 -11.22 18.82
C VAL A 157 5.95 -11.33 18.25
N ASP A 158 4.94 -10.93 19.02
CA ASP A 158 3.55 -10.83 18.55
C ASP A 158 3.18 -9.35 18.48
N TRP A 159 2.86 -8.89 17.29
CA TRP A 159 2.55 -7.49 17.06
C TRP A 159 1.34 -7.32 16.17
N SER A 160 0.66 -6.20 16.37
CA SER A 160 -0.40 -5.77 15.48
C SER A 160 -0.48 -4.27 15.42
N TYR A 161 -0.76 -3.77 14.22
CA TYR A 161 -1.00 -2.37 13.97
C TYR A 161 -2.11 -2.20 12.94
N THR A 162 -2.82 -1.08 13.05
CA THR A 162 -3.90 -0.68 12.16
C THR A 162 -3.53 0.64 11.49
N VAL A 163 -3.66 0.70 10.17
CA VAL A 163 -3.59 1.93 9.40
C VAL A 163 -4.99 2.26 8.90
N GLU A 164 -5.57 3.34 9.42
CA GLU A 164 -6.86 3.86 9.00
C GLU A 164 -6.66 5.00 8.00
N ARG A 165 -7.13 4.84 6.76
CA ARG A 165 -7.20 5.93 5.80
C ARG A 165 -8.49 6.69 6.00
N VAL A 166 -8.38 7.87 6.62
CA VAL A 166 -9.51 8.74 6.97
C VAL A 166 -9.86 9.72 5.85
N LYS A 167 -8.87 10.09 5.02
CA LYS A 167 -9.04 11.04 3.91
C LYS A 167 -8.47 10.43 2.63
N PRO A 168 -9.27 9.70 1.84
CA PRO A 168 -8.80 9.18 0.56
C PRO A 168 -8.41 10.32 -0.38
N LEU A 169 -7.32 10.11 -1.12
CA LEU A 169 -6.80 11.07 -2.09
C LEU A 169 -7.77 11.25 -3.27
N VAL A 170 -8.16 10.11 -3.86
CA VAL A 170 -9.16 10.02 -4.92
C VAL A 170 -10.39 9.34 -4.30
N PRO A 171 -11.57 9.99 -4.31
CA PRO A 171 -12.78 9.39 -3.74
C PRO A 171 -13.10 8.03 -4.39
N GLY A 172 -13.39 7.05 -3.55
CA GLY A 172 -13.71 5.67 -3.97
C GLY A 172 -12.50 4.86 -4.45
N ASP A 173 -11.31 5.44 -4.50
CA ASP A 173 -10.11 4.71 -4.88
C ASP A 173 -9.45 4.02 -3.69
N TYR A 174 -8.95 2.82 -3.94
CA TYR A 174 -8.13 2.06 -3.03
C TYR A 174 -7.35 1.00 -3.80
N TYR A 175 -6.19 0.66 -3.26
CA TYR A 175 -5.35 -0.43 -3.71
C TYR A 175 -4.65 -1.05 -2.51
N SER A 176 -4.50 -2.37 -2.53
CA SER A 176 -3.62 -3.11 -1.64
C SER A 176 -3.13 -4.39 -2.32
N GLY A 177 -1.92 -4.81 -1.96
CA GLY A 177 -1.37 -6.09 -2.36
C GLY A 177 -0.99 -6.90 -1.12
N TRP A 178 -1.13 -8.21 -1.23
CA TRP A 178 -0.69 -9.19 -0.27
C TRP A 178 0.26 -10.17 -0.95
N ARG A 179 1.46 -10.34 -0.41
CA ARG A 179 2.42 -11.32 -0.91
C ARG A 179 2.43 -12.48 0.07
N VAL A 180 1.90 -13.62 -0.36
CA VAL A 180 1.82 -14.84 0.47
C VAL A 180 3.21 -15.43 0.66
N THR A 181 4.07 -15.37 -0.36
CA THR A 181 5.48 -15.74 -0.27
C THR A 181 6.32 -14.55 0.21
N THR A 182 6.52 -14.42 1.51
CA THR A 182 7.24 -13.29 2.13
C THR A 182 8.76 -13.34 1.93
N GLY A 183 9.28 -14.45 1.38
CA GLY A 183 10.71 -14.76 1.30
C GLY A 183 11.22 -15.62 2.46
N LEU A 184 10.40 -15.76 3.51
CA LEU A 184 10.67 -16.57 4.70
C LEU A 184 9.62 -17.66 4.87
N LEU A 185 9.90 -18.64 5.73
CA LEU A 185 8.91 -19.63 6.14
C LEU A 185 7.72 -18.94 6.82
N VAL A 186 6.50 -19.25 6.39
CA VAL A 186 5.27 -18.81 7.05
C VAL A 186 4.40 -20.01 7.40
N ARG A 187 4.23 -20.30 8.69
CA ARG A 187 3.42 -21.44 9.17
C ARG A 187 1.93 -21.25 8.89
N ARG A 188 1.42 -20.02 9.03
CA ARG A 188 0.02 -19.68 8.73
C ARG A 188 -0.05 -18.31 8.08
N SER A 189 -0.61 -18.25 6.87
CA SER A 189 -0.89 -16.99 6.18
C SER A 189 -2.38 -16.83 5.96
N ARG A 190 -2.92 -15.65 6.27
CA ARG A 190 -4.32 -15.33 5.99
C ARG A 190 -4.47 -13.88 5.58
N PHE A 191 -5.20 -13.68 4.50
CA PHE A 191 -5.55 -12.38 3.97
C PHE A 191 -7.06 -12.29 3.81
N LEU A 192 -7.67 -11.26 4.40
CA LEU A 192 -9.09 -11.01 4.37
C LEU A 192 -9.35 -9.62 3.82
N VAL A 193 -10.25 -9.54 2.84
CA VAL A 193 -10.69 -8.28 2.25
C VAL A 193 -12.20 -8.14 2.40
N ASP A 194 -12.61 -7.09 3.06
CA ASP A 194 -13.99 -6.75 3.35
C ASP A 194 -14.41 -5.48 2.60
N VAL A 195 -15.37 -5.60 1.69
CA VAL A 195 -15.93 -4.50 0.90
C VAL A 195 -17.45 -4.41 1.08
N PRO A 196 -18.10 -3.25 0.88
CA PRO A 196 -19.55 -3.18 0.82
C PRO A 196 -20.06 -4.04 -0.34
N ALA A 197 -21.20 -4.70 -0.18
CA ALA A 197 -21.78 -5.56 -1.22
C ALA A 197 -22.13 -4.78 -2.51
N SER A 198 -22.28 -3.47 -2.41
CA SER A 198 -22.47 -2.55 -3.54
C SER A 198 -21.20 -2.28 -4.36
N VAL A 199 -20.02 -2.70 -3.89
CA VAL A 199 -18.73 -2.49 -4.54
C VAL A 199 -18.17 -3.83 -5.01
N THR A 200 -17.90 -3.94 -6.31
CA THR A 200 -17.18 -5.08 -6.87
C THR A 200 -15.71 -4.70 -7.04
N PRO A 201 -14.78 -5.18 -6.19
CA PRO A 201 -13.36 -4.91 -6.33
C PRO A 201 -12.79 -5.64 -7.55
N ARG A 202 -11.68 -5.12 -8.11
CA ARG A 202 -10.85 -5.89 -9.02
C ARG A 202 -9.84 -6.68 -8.21
N ILE A 203 -9.81 -8.00 -8.43
CA ILE A 203 -8.94 -8.92 -7.73
C ILE A 203 -8.08 -9.63 -8.79
N GLN A 204 -6.76 -9.56 -8.61
CA GLN A 204 -5.78 -10.29 -9.41
C GLN A 204 -5.05 -11.26 -8.49
N GLU A 205 -5.02 -12.53 -8.89
CA GLU A 205 -4.39 -13.63 -8.18
C GLU A 205 -3.26 -14.18 -9.06
N GLU A 206 -2.03 -14.17 -8.53
CA GLU A 206 -0.85 -14.64 -9.23
C GLU A 206 -0.29 -15.86 -8.49
N ASN A 207 -0.17 -17.00 -9.19
CA ASN A 207 0.33 -18.29 -8.68
C ASN A 207 -0.40 -18.83 -7.42
N VAL A 208 -1.62 -18.34 -7.17
CA VAL A 208 -2.47 -18.80 -6.06
C VAL A 208 -3.03 -20.18 -6.40
N HIS A 209 -2.62 -21.20 -5.65
CA HIS A 209 -3.00 -22.61 -5.84
C HIS A 209 -3.96 -23.13 -4.75
N PHE A 210 -4.45 -22.25 -3.89
CA PHE A 210 -5.42 -22.56 -2.84
C PHE A 210 -6.73 -21.77 -3.07
N LYS A 211 -7.85 -22.28 -2.57
CA LYS A 211 -9.17 -21.74 -2.89
C LYS A 211 -9.47 -20.45 -2.10
N ARG A 212 -9.83 -19.38 -2.81
CA ARG A 212 -10.47 -18.20 -2.22
C ARG A 212 -11.85 -18.57 -1.68
N GLN A 213 -12.12 -18.15 -0.44
CA GLN A 213 -13.44 -18.23 0.16
C GLN A 213 -14.14 -16.89 0.06
N GLU A 214 -15.45 -16.92 -0.19
CA GLU A 214 -16.27 -15.72 -0.33
C GLU A 214 -17.53 -15.85 0.51
N VAL A 215 -17.86 -14.80 1.24
CA VAL A 215 -19.06 -14.71 2.07
C VAL A 215 -19.70 -13.36 1.82
N VAL A 216 -21.00 -13.37 1.48
CA VAL A 216 -21.82 -12.16 1.40
C VAL A 216 -22.85 -12.20 2.50
N ALA A 217 -22.80 -11.23 3.43
CA ALA A 217 -23.85 -11.02 4.40
C ALA A 217 -23.69 -9.66 5.11
N HIS A 218 -24.78 -9.18 5.73
CA HIS A 218 -24.85 -7.87 6.38
C HIS A 218 -24.39 -6.71 5.48
N ASP A 219 -24.80 -6.73 4.20
CA ASP A 219 -24.41 -5.73 3.18
C ASP A 219 -22.90 -5.64 2.89
N ARG A 220 -22.16 -6.72 3.18
CA ARG A 220 -20.72 -6.81 2.97
C ARG A 220 -20.35 -8.07 2.20
N HIS A 221 -19.32 -7.97 1.36
CA HIS A 221 -18.70 -9.07 0.64
C HIS A 221 -17.28 -9.25 1.19
N VAL A 222 -17.03 -10.40 1.79
CA VAL A 222 -15.74 -10.75 2.39
C VAL A 222 -15.07 -11.82 1.54
N TYR A 223 -13.85 -11.52 1.09
CA TYR A 223 -12.95 -12.43 0.40
C TYR A 223 -11.88 -12.90 1.38
N THR A 224 -11.60 -14.20 1.44
CA THR A 224 -10.60 -14.77 2.33
C THR A 224 -9.68 -15.73 1.58
N TRP A 225 -8.39 -15.49 1.73
CA TRP A 225 -7.30 -16.34 1.29
C TRP A 225 -6.61 -16.85 2.54
N ALA A 226 -6.51 -18.16 2.69
CA ALA A 226 -5.85 -18.76 3.84
C ALA A 226 -5.07 -19.98 3.39
N THR A 227 -3.82 -20.05 3.80
CA THR A 227 -2.94 -21.19 3.55
C THR A 227 -2.03 -21.41 4.76
N LYS A 228 -1.35 -22.54 4.77
CA LYS A 228 -0.42 -22.95 5.82
C LYS A 228 0.88 -23.45 5.21
N ASP A 229 1.93 -23.40 6.01
CA ASP A 229 3.27 -23.92 5.69
C ASP A 229 3.76 -23.41 4.31
N VAL A 230 3.74 -22.09 4.13
CA VAL A 230 4.32 -21.43 2.95
C VAL A 230 5.83 -21.56 3.03
N PRO A 231 6.49 -22.20 2.05
CA PRO A 231 7.92 -22.43 2.10
C PRO A 231 8.71 -21.12 1.97
N LYS A 232 9.92 -21.11 2.52
CA LYS A 232 10.92 -20.08 2.26
C LYS A 232 11.16 -19.99 0.75
N LEU A 233 11.19 -18.77 0.23
CA LEU A 233 11.51 -18.50 -1.17
C LEU A 233 12.71 -17.59 -1.21
N GLU A 234 13.88 -18.17 -1.47
CA GLU A 234 15.10 -17.39 -1.66
C GLU A 234 15.00 -16.61 -2.96
N THR A 235 15.18 -15.30 -2.85
CA THR A 235 15.11 -14.40 -4.01
C THR A 235 16.51 -14.24 -4.56
N GLU A 236 16.71 -14.63 -5.82
CA GLU A 236 17.96 -14.37 -6.52
C GLU A 236 17.99 -12.92 -7.03
N PRO A 237 19.07 -12.17 -6.80
CA PRO A 237 19.26 -10.88 -7.45
C PRO A 237 19.14 -11.03 -8.97
N PHE A 238 18.35 -10.14 -9.59
CA PHE A 238 18.09 -10.14 -11.04
C PHE A 238 17.34 -11.37 -11.58
N ALA A 239 16.62 -12.11 -10.72
CA ALA A 239 15.73 -13.17 -11.17
C ALA A 239 14.80 -12.70 -12.30
N ALA A 240 14.67 -13.51 -13.34
CA ALA A 240 13.87 -13.17 -14.51
C ALA A 240 12.38 -13.06 -14.16
N VAL A 241 11.69 -12.11 -14.79
CA VAL A 241 10.23 -11.96 -14.71
C VAL A 241 9.63 -12.59 -15.97
N PRO A 242 8.58 -13.43 -15.87
CA PRO A 242 7.74 -13.67 -14.69
C PRO A 242 8.32 -14.69 -13.70
N ASN A 243 8.31 -14.32 -12.42
CA ASN A 243 8.63 -15.23 -11.32
C ASN A 243 7.37 -16.08 -11.02
N THR A 244 7.40 -17.34 -11.45
CA THR A 244 6.30 -18.30 -11.25
C THR A 244 6.15 -18.80 -9.82
N LEU A 245 7.11 -18.49 -8.94
CA LEU A 245 7.14 -18.95 -7.56
C LEU A 245 6.51 -17.95 -6.59
N SER A 246 6.48 -16.66 -6.94
CA SER A 246 5.90 -15.64 -6.07
C SER A 246 4.37 -15.73 -6.09
N VAL A 247 3.77 -15.91 -4.91
CA VAL A 247 2.32 -15.94 -4.76
C VAL A 247 1.83 -14.59 -4.26
N ARG A 248 0.99 -13.93 -5.07
CA ARG A 248 0.53 -12.57 -4.81
C ARG A 248 -0.96 -12.42 -5.07
N ILE A 249 -1.59 -11.59 -4.25
CA ILE A 249 -2.98 -11.17 -4.40
C ILE A 249 -2.98 -9.65 -4.44
N GLU A 250 -3.53 -9.07 -5.50
CA GLU A 250 -3.73 -7.63 -5.61
C GLU A 250 -5.22 -7.33 -5.63
N VAL A 251 -5.64 -6.33 -4.85
CA VAL A 251 -7.01 -5.87 -4.80
C VAL A 251 -7.05 -4.37 -5.02
N SER A 252 -7.91 -3.94 -5.94
CA SER A 252 -8.14 -2.53 -6.24
C SER A 252 -9.61 -2.19 -6.34
N SER A 253 -9.89 -0.90 -6.24
CA SER A 253 -11.20 -0.34 -6.51
C SER A 253 -11.61 -0.58 -7.98
N PRO A 254 -12.92 -0.55 -8.29
CA PRO A 254 -13.40 -0.60 -9.67
C PRO A 254 -13.15 0.72 -10.44
N ILE A 255 -12.44 1.71 -9.89
CA ILE A 255 -12.20 2.99 -10.55
C ILE A 255 -11.55 2.80 -11.92
N THR A 256 -11.97 3.56 -12.93
CA THR A 256 -11.41 3.45 -14.28
C THR A 256 -10.35 4.51 -14.51
N TRP A 257 -9.42 4.24 -15.42
CA TRP A 257 -8.47 5.24 -15.90
C TRP A 257 -9.16 6.52 -16.40
N GLY A 258 -10.33 6.40 -17.04
CA GLY A 258 -11.12 7.57 -17.46
C GLY A 258 -11.68 8.38 -16.29
N ALA A 259 -12.12 7.74 -15.20
CA ALA A 259 -12.57 8.42 -13.99
C ALA A 259 -11.41 9.14 -13.28
N LEU A 260 -10.27 8.45 -13.15
CA LEU A 260 -9.05 9.02 -12.59
C LEU A 260 -8.56 10.22 -13.42
N ALA A 261 -8.57 10.11 -14.75
CA ALA A 261 -8.18 11.19 -15.65
C ALA A 261 -9.11 12.41 -15.51
N ARG A 262 -10.42 12.22 -15.35
CA ARG A 262 -11.37 13.34 -15.11
C ARG A 262 -11.12 14.02 -13.76
N TRP A 263 -10.89 13.24 -12.71
CA TRP A 263 -10.53 13.78 -11.39
C TRP A 263 -9.25 14.62 -11.49
N TYR A 264 -8.20 14.08 -12.11
CA TYR A 264 -6.94 14.79 -12.30
C TYR A 264 -7.10 16.04 -13.20
N ALA A 265 -7.86 15.94 -14.29
CA ALA A 265 -8.17 17.08 -15.16
C ALA A 265 -8.84 18.22 -14.36
N GLY A 266 -9.78 17.90 -13.46
CA GLY A 266 -10.39 18.85 -12.55
C GLY A 266 -9.37 19.52 -11.61
N LEU A 267 -8.47 18.76 -10.99
CA LEU A 267 -7.41 19.30 -10.12
C LEU A 267 -6.41 20.20 -10.86
N SER A 268 -6.09 19.81 -12.10
CA SER A 268 -5.10 20.45 -12.95
C SER A 268 -5.67 21.64 -13.74
N SER A 269 -6.99 21.80 -13.76
CA SER A 269 -7.67 22.89 -14.47
C SER A 269 -7.19 24.27 -14.00
N GLY A 270 -6.89 25.16 -14.95
CA GLY A 270 -6.36 26.50 -14.67
C GLY A 270 -4.91 26.53 -14.16
N ARG A 271 -4.26 25.38 -13.95
CA ARG A 271 -2.87 25.31 -13.46
C ARG A 271 -1.83 25.42 -14.58
N TYR A 272 -2.25 25.37 -15.85
CA TYR A 272 -1.37 25.44 -17.04
C TYR A 272 -1.31 26.82 -17.68
N ALA A 273 -1.88 27.84 -17.04
CA ALA A 273 -1.88 29.19 -17.60
C ALA A 273 -0.44 29.74 -17.70
N LEU A 274 -0.10 30.22 -18.89
CA LEU A 274 1.14 30.94 -19.11
C LEU A 274 1.01 32.35 -18.54
N SER A 275 2.01 32.78 -17.78
CA SER A 275 2.12 34.17 -17.35
C SER A 275 2.89 34.98 -18.40
N PRO A 276 2.64 36.30 -18.54
CA PRO A 276 3.39 37.12 -19.48
C PRO A 276 4.92 37.02 -19.35
N PRO A 277 5.52 36.96 -18.13
CA PRO A 277 6.95 36.72 -17.99
C PRO A 277 7.43 35.38 -18.55
N LEU A 278 6.62 34.32 -18.40
CA LEU A 278 6.95 33.01 -18.94
C LEU A 278 6.84 33.00 -20.47
N GLU A 279 5.85 33.66 -21.04
CA GLU A 279 5.72 33.80 -22.50
C GLU A 279 6.93 34.51 -23.11
N THR A 280 7.42 35.59 -22.48
CA THR A 280 8.62 36.29 -22.92
C THR A 280 9.87 35.40 -22.88
N GLN A 281 10.09 34.68 -21.77
CA GLN A 281 11.22 33.76 -21.66
C GLN A 281 11.13 32.64 -22.71
N LEU A 282 9.95 32.07 -22.89
CA LEU A 282 9.73 31.02 -23.89
C LEU A 282 10.04 31.53 -25.31
N ALA A 283 9.56 32.74 -25.65
CA ALA A 283 9.81 33.35 -26.95
C ALA A 283 11.31 33.57 -27.21
N GLU A 284 12.06 34.03 -26.21
CA GLU A 284 13.52 34.19 -26.32
C GLU A 284 14.24 32.87 -26.56
N HIS A 285 13.83 31.80 -25.87
CA HIS A 285 14.50 30.49 -26.01
C HIS A 285 14.18 29.78 -27.33
N VAL A 286 13.08 30.11 -28.01
CA VAL A 286 12.69 29.49 -29.28
C VAL A 286 12.91 30.40 -30.50
N LYS A 287 13.50 31.59 -30.34
CA LYS A 287 13.58 32.59 -31.41
C LYS A 287 14.31 32.12 -32.67
N ASP A 288 15.30 31.24 -32.52
CA ASP A 288 16.11 30.71 -33.62
C ASP A 288 15.60 29.35 -34.16
N ALA A 289 14.52 28.82 -33.57
CA ALA A 289 13.95 27.54 -33.97
C ALA A 289 13.25 27.66 -35.33
N ARG A 290 13.59 26.78 -36.26
CA ARG A 290 13.04 26.78 -37.63
C ARG A 290 11.93 25.75 -37.80
N THR A 291 11.94 24.72 -36.97
CA THR A 291 10.94 23.66 -36.95
C THR A 291 10.30 23.52 -35.56
N LEU A 292 9.19 22.78 -35.50
CA LEU A 292 8.57 22.39 -34.23
C LEU A 292 9.56 21.59 -33.36
N GLU A 293 10.34 20.71 -33.98
CA GLU A 293 11.34 19.90 -33.28
C GLU A 293 12.46 20.76 -32.69
N ASP A 294 12.95 21.77 -33.41
CA ASP A 294 13.93 22.73 -32.90
C ASP A 294 13.39 23.47 -31.67
N SER A 295 12.11 23.85 -31.72
CA SER A 295 11.42 24.52 -30.60
C SER A 295 11.34 23.60 -29.38
N LEU A 296 10.93 22.33 -29.57
CA LEU A 296 10.85 21.35 -28.49
C LEU A 296 12.23 21.06 -27.89
N ARG A 297 13.27 20.97 -28.72
CA ARG A 297 14.65 20.74 -28.28
C ARG A 297 15.20 21.92 -27.49
N ALA A 298 14.93 23.15 -27.93
CA ALA A 298 15.35 24.36 -27.24
C ALA A 298 14.68 24.50 -25.87
N VAL A 299 13.35 24.30 -25.80
CA VAL A 299 12.59 24.30 -24.55
C VAL A 299 13.06 23.19 -23.61
N HIS A 300 13.25 21.96 -24.12
CA HIS A 300 13.74 20.85 -23.32
C HIS A 300 15.12 21.14 -22.74
N ARG A 301 16.04 21.70 -23.53
CA ARG A 301 17.39 22.07 -23.07
C ARG A 301 17.31 23.11 -21.95
N TRP A 302 16.55 24.18 -22.18
CA TRP A 302 16.34 25.24 -21.18
C TRP A 302 15.77 24.67 -19.87
N VAL A 303 14.67 23.90 -19.95
CA VAL A 303 14.07 23.30 -18.74
C VAL A 303 15.05 22.35 -18.03
N SER A 304 15.88 21.61 -18.78
CA SER A 304 16.80 20.64 -18.19
C SER A 304 18.05 21.26 -17.56
N GLN A 305 18.47 22.44 -18.04
CA GLN A 305 19.68 23.12 -17.56
C GLN A 305 19.36 24.16 -16.47
N ASP A 306 18.23 24.86 -16.59
CA ASP A 306 17.90 26.01 -15.76
C ASP A 306 16.91 25.70 -14.63
N PHE A 307 16.37 24.47 -14.58
CA PHE A 307 15.45 24.05 -13.52
C PHE A 307 15.96 22.78 -12.84
N ARG A 308 16.11 22.85 -11.53
CA ARG A 308 16.54 21.71 -10.73
C ARG A 308 15.36 20.80 -10.45
N TYR A 309 15.52 19.51 -10.78
CA TYR A 309 14.58 18.48 -10.37
C TYR A 309 14.67 18.26 -8.87
N VAL A 310 13.55 18.37 -8.18
CA VAL A 310 13.43 17.97 -6.78
C VAL A 310 12.23 17.06 -6.67
N SER A 311 12.45 15.84 -6.16
CA SER A 311 11.39 14.87 -5.95
C SER A 311 10.60 15.22 -4.69
N LEU A 312 9.78 16.28 -4.76
CA LEU A 312 8.93 16.75 -3.68
C LEU A 312 7.45 16.49 -4.01
N SER A 313 6.74 15.84 -3.10
CA SER A 313 5.30 15.55 -3.22
C SER A 313 4.47 16.68 -2.59
N LEU A 314 4.53 17.87 -3.18
CA LEU A 314 3.81 19.05 -2.68
C LEU A 314 2.31 19.02 -2.99
N GLY A 315 1.48 19.48 -2.06
CA GLY A 315 0.03 19.67 -2.25
C GLY A 315 -0.78 18.42 -1.95
N ILE A 316 -1.69 18.03 -2.84
CA ILE A 316 -2.55 16.86 -2.68
C ILE A 316 -1.73 15.60 -3.01
N GLY A 317 -0.80 15.21 -2.13
CA GLY A 317 0.07 14.04 -2.29
C GLY A 317 0.98 14.09 -3.51
N GLY A 318 1.37 15.29 -3.97
CA GLY A 318 2.08 15.42 -5.24
C GLY A 318 1.22 15.07 -6.46
N TYR A 319 -0.08 15.38 -6.44
CA TYR A 319 -0.95 15.33 -7.64
C TYR A 319 -1.41 16.71 -8.11
N LEU A 320 -1.30 17.74 -7.26
CA LEU A 320 -1.67 19.10 -7.63
C LEU A 320 -0.50 19.80 -8.34
N PRO A 321 -0.60 20.14 -9.64
CA PRO A 321 0.50 20.80 -10.36
C PRO A 321 0.78 22.20 -9.78
N ARG A 322 2.06 22.56 -9.70
CA ARG A 322 2.46 23.94 -9.40
C ARG A 322 2.19 24.84 -10.60
N LEU A 323 1.94 26.12 -10.34
CA LEU A 323 1.75 27.10 -11.40
C LEU A 323 3.08 27.35 -12.14
N PRO A 324 3.09 27.43 -13.48
CA PRO A 324 4.30 27.69 -14.27
C PRO A 324 5.06 28.94 -13.82
N ALA A 325 4.36 30.00 -13.41
CA ALA A 325 4.98 31.21 -12.86
C ALA A 325 5.79 30.95 -11.58
N GLN A 326 5.28 30.12 -10.67
CA GLN A 326 5.97 29.75 -9.43
C GLN A 326 7.18 28.86 -9.72
N VAL A 327 7.09 27.99 -10.73
CA VAL A 327 8.21 27.15 -11.16
C VAL A 327 9.31 28.02 -11.78
N LEU A 328 8.94 29.02 -12.59
CA LEU A 328 9.88 30.00 -13.17
C LEU A 328 10.60 30.82 -12.11
N GLU A 329 9.86 31.29 -11.09
CA GLU A 329 10.42 32.07 -9.98
C GLU A 329 11.37 31.24 -9.12
N THR A 330 10.96 30.03 -8.74
CA THR A 330 11.73 29.19 -7.81
C THR A 330 12.82 28.36 -8.50
N ARG A 331 12.77 28.20 -9.83
CA ARG A 331 13.66 27.33 -10.63
C ARG A 331 13.70 25.87 -10.14
N TYR A 332 12.67 25.44 -9.42
CA TYR A 332 12.49 24.09 -8.92
C TYR A 332 11.24 23.45 -9.54
N ALA A 333 11.42 22.26 -10.12
CA ALA A 333 10.34 21.48 -10.72
C ALA A 333 10.37 20.04 -10.21
N TRP A 334 9.20 19.40 -10.17
CA TRP A 334 9.03 17.97 -9.84
C TRP A 334 8.26 17.26 -10.96
N ALA A 335 8.11 15.94 -10.88
CA ALA A 335 7.65 15.09 -11.99
C ALA A 335 6.37 15.59 -12.69
N SER A 336 5.32 16.00 -11.96
CA SER A 336 4.10 16.52 -12.62
C SER A 336 4.18 17.98 -13.06
N ALA A 337 5.18 18.76 -12.62
CA ALA A 337 5.35 20.16 -13.01
C ALA A 337 6.13 20.32 -14.33
N ARG A 338 6.93 19.30 -14.69
CA ARG A 338 7.72 19.29 -15.94
C ARG A 338 6.85 19.08 -17.18
N PHE A 339 5.78 18.29 -17.08
CA PHE A 339 4.80 18.10 -18.15
C PHE A 339 4.04 19.39 -18.55
N PRO A 340 3.46 20.18 -17.62
CA PRO A 340 2.80 21.47 -17.88
C PRO A 340 3.63 22.46 -18.69
N CYS A 341 4.91 22.60 -18.34
CA CYS A 341 5.81 23.57 -18.94
C CYS A 341 6.08 23.24 -20.42
N CYS A 342 6.08 21.95 -20.77
CA CYS A 342 6.20 21.47 -22.14
C CYS A 342 4.85 21.37 -22.89
N SER A 343 3.74 21.14 -22.19
CA SER A 343 2.44 20.84 -22.81
C SER A 343 1.57 22.07 -23.14
N ALA A 344 1.81 23.21 -22.49
CA ALA A 344 0.95 24.40 -22.61
C ALA A 344 0.82 24.96 -24.04
N ARG A 345 1.75 24.65 -24.95
CA ARG A 345 1.69 25.10 -26.36
C ARG A 345 1.06 24.12 -27.34
N ALA A 346 0.86 22.85 -26.95
CA ALA A 346 0.24 21.85 -27.84
C ALA A 346 -1.29 21.99 -27.96
N ALA A 347 -1.92 22.81 -27.10
CA ALA A 347 -3.38 22.92 -26.98
C ALA A 347 -3.97 24.25 -27.49
N VAL A 348 -3.22 25.09 -28.21
CA VAL A 348 -3.78 26.31 -28.83
C VAL A 348 -4.27 25.98 -30.24
N PRO A 349 -5.60 25.92 -30.53
CA PRO A 349 -6.08 25.75 -31.88
C PRO A 349 -5.98 27.10 -32.60
N THR A 350 -4.97 27.25 -33.45
CA THR A 350 -4.92 28.38 -34.40
C THR A 350 -6.05 28.20 -35.42
N ARG A 351 -7.17 28.89 -35.16
CA ARG A 351 -8.20 29.20 -36.16
C ARG A 351 -7.56 29.95 -37.32
N ARG A 352 -7.20 29.23 -38.39
CA ARG A 352 -7.19 29.68 -39.79
C ARG A 352 -6.83 28.49 -40.66
N TYR A 353 -7.83 27.86 -41.27
CA TYR A 353 -7.82 27.36 -42.65
C TYR A 353 -9.20 26.75 -42.93
N ARG A 354 -10.16 27.61 -43.30
CA ARG A 354 -11.28 27.21 -44.16
C ARG A 354 -10.76 27.26 -45.61
N ARG A 355 -11.20 26.29 -46.41
CA ARG A 355 -10.95 26.07 -47.85
C ARG A 355 -9.65 25.34 -48.20
N CYS A 356 -9.78 24.03 -48.37
CA CYS A 356 -9.57 23.40 -49.67
C CYS A 356 -10.33 22.05 -49.67
N SER A 357 -11.60 22.10 -50.07
CA SER A 357 -12.29 20.95 -50.63
C SER A 357 -12.03 20.98 -52.14
N SER A 358 -11.21 20.07 -52.64
CA SER A 358 -11.25 19.61 -54.04
C SER A 358 -10.07 18.67 -54.30
N SER A 359 -10.41 17.47 -54.75
CA SER A 359 -9.59 16.63 -55.64
C SER A 359 -8.43 15.87 -54.99
N ILE A 360 -8.59 14.56 -54.78
CA ILE A 360 -8.13 13.50 -55.69
C ILE A 360 -8.46 12.15 -55.04
N THR A 361 -9.00 11.28 -55.92
CA THR A 361 -9.44 9.88 -55.84
C THR A 361 -8.78 8.96 -54.83
#